data_AF-D0NP28-F1
#
_entry.id   AF-D0NP28-F1
#
_cell.length_a   1.000
_cell.length_b   1.000
_cell.length_c   1.000
_cell.angle_alpha   90.00
_cell.angle_beta   90.00
_cell.angle_gamma   90.00
#
_symmetry.space_group_name_H-M   'P 1'
#
loop_
_entity.id
_entity.type
_entity.pdbx_description
1 polymer ?
#
loop_
_entity_poly.entity_id
_entity_poly.type
_entity_poly.pdbx_seq_one_letter_code
_entity_poly.pdbx_strand_id
1 'polypeptide(L)'
;MGVDKEEPEVVDSFSFYWGNLTDHAPCCSSFKYTVLNTVDNAWTNDTLQQQVCDRAVSVSQRSSKTVIADTIIITHSMGNLMVAGAIATGKCSLDASSTWVGLAGPMQGSMASDFVQDTCAGKTNFLLEKVANITGRSYTAAQEAYTKNVSALMCSAGYSGLPSKYQAQFWLLGRSKFGDTWRSKFYKTKLNHYDSEFLYGDLLLDEKKMPIKWFECLL
;
A
#
# COMPACT_ATOMS: atom_id res chain seq x y z
N MET A 1 -4.85 -12.40 6.52
CA MET A 1 -4.32 -11.99 5.21
C MET A 1 -2.85 -11.71 5.37
N GLY A 2 -2.05 -12.11 4.40
CA GLY A 2 -0.60 -11.93 4.42
C GLY A 2 0.06 -13.04 3.62
N VAL A 3 1.31 -12.80 3.26
CA VAL A 3 2.16 -13.79 2.62
C VAL A 3 3.06 -14.39 3.69
N ASP A 4 3.05 -15.71 3.83
CA ASP A 4 3.88 -16.48 4.76
C ASP A 4 5.17 -16.98 4.08
N LYS A 5 5.10 -17.31 2.80
CA LYS A 5 6.24 -17.71 1.98
C LYS A 5 6.73 -16.57 1.09
N GLU A 6 7.90 -16.04 1.39
CA GLU A 6 8.58 -15.03 0.56
C GLU A 6 9.28 -15.64 -0.66
N GLU A 7 9.47 -14.82 -1.70
CA GLU A 7 10.28 -15.16 -2.86
C GLU A 7 11.66 -14.45 -2.80
N PRO A 8 12.74 -15.15 -3.21
CA PRO A 8 14.10 -14.64 -3.08
C PRO A 8 14.46 -13.56 -4.10
N GLU A 9 13.62 -13.33 -5.11
CA GLU A 9 13.71 -12.28 -6.13
C GLU A 9 12.32 -11.80 -6.54
N VAL A 10 12.24 -10.81 -7.44
CA VAL A 10 10.97 -10.45 -8.06
C VAL A 10 10.50 -11.56 -9.00
N VAL A 11 9.20 -11.80 -9.06
CA VAL A 11 8.59 -12.86 -9.90
C VAL A 11 7.73 -12.26 -11.01
N ASP A 12 7.49 -13.03 -12.06
CA ASP A 12 6.72 -12.60 -13.24
C ASP A 12 5.20 -12.68 -13.06
N SER A 13 4.73 -13.43 -12.06
CA SER A 13 3.29 -13.51 -11.77
C SER A 13 3.03 -13.73 -10.29
N PHE A 14 1.94 -13.15 -9.80
CA PHE A 14 1.41 -13.42 -8.48
C PHE A 14 -0.13 -13.36 -8.49
N SER A 15 -0.72 -14.15 -9.40
CA SER A 15 -2.15 -14.12 -9.70
C SER A 15 -3.05 -14.54 -8.55
N PHE A 16 -2.53 -15.30 -7.59
CA PHE A 16 -3.24 -15.65 -6.37
C PHE A 16 -3.67 -14.41 -5.57
N TYR A 17 -2.84 -13.36 -5.58
CA TYR A 17 -3.12 -12.13 -4.84
C TYR A 17 -3.62 -11.01 -5.76
N TRP A 18 -2.93 -10.74 -6.86
CA TRP A 18 -3.20 -9.57 -7.70
C TRP A 18 -4.04 -9.85 -8.95
N GLY A 19 -4.40 -11.11 -9.20
CA GLY A 19 -4.94 -11.51 -10.49
C GLY A 19 -3.93 -11.35 -11.64
N ASN A 20 -4.41 -11.30 -12.87
CA ASN A 20 -3.56 -11.02 -14.04
C ASN A 20 -3.64 -9.52 -14.38
N LEU A 21 -2.55 -8.80 -14.16
CA LEU A 21 -2.43 -7.37 -14.48
C LEU A 21 -1.52 -7.08 -15.68
N THR A 22 -0.85 -8.11 -16.22
CA THR A 22 0.18 -7.95 -17.24
C THR A 22 -0.35 -7.27 -18.50
N ASP A 23 -1.56 -7.64 -18.94
CA ASP A 23 -2.19 -7.07 -20.14
C ASP A 23 -2.79 -5.67 -19.92
N HIS A 24 -2.84 -5.22 -18.66
CA HIS A 24 -3.44 -3.94 -18.26
C HIS A 24 -2.40 -2.82 -18.03
N ALA A 25 -1.12 -3.08 -18.31
CA ALA A 25 -0.02 -2.12 -18.16
C ALA A 25 0.79 -1.93 -19.47
N PRO A 26 0.16 -1.52 -20.59
CA PRO A 26 0.80 -1.47 -21.90
C PRO A 26 1.93 -0.44 -22.02
N CYS A 27 2.03 0.53 -21.10
CA CYS A 27 3.13 1.50 -21.06
C CYS A 27 4.43 0.92 -20.48
N CYS A 28 4.35 -0.23 -19.78
CA CYS A 28 5.48 -0.82 -19.07
C CYS A 28 6.20 -1.85 -19.93
N SER A 29 7.53 -1.81 -19.98
CA SER A 29 8.33 -2.85 -20.66
C SER A 29 8.34 -4.20 -19.93
N SER A 30 8.01 -4.20 -18.64
CA SER A 30 7.89 -5.40 -17.82
C SER A 30 6.98 -5.15 -16.62
N PHE A 31 6.32 -6.20 -16.16
CA PHE A 31 5.55 -6.19 -14.92
C PHE A 31 6.12 -7.25 -13.96
N LYS A 32 6.47 -6.84 -12.73
CA LYS A 32 7.16 -7.68 -11.75
C LYS A 32 6.46 -7.60 -10.40
N TYR A 33 6.47 -8.71 -9.66
CA TYR A 33 5.83 -8.81 -8.35
C TYR A 33 6.87 -9.04 -7.27
N THR A 34 6.72 -8.29 -6.17
CA THR A 34 7.49 -8.48 -4.94
C THR A 34 6.66 -9.27 -3.95
N VAL A 35 7.16 -10.43 -3.52
CA VAL A 35 6.48 -11.35 -2.60
C VAL A 35 7.34 -11.46 -1.34
N LEU A 36 6.90 -10.80 -0.26
CA LEU A 36 7.64 -10.72 1.00
C LEU A 36 6.80 -11.29 2.14
N ASN A 37 7.44 -11.90 3.14
CA ASN A 37 6.72 -12.44 4.30
C ASN A 37 6.20 -11.30 5.19
N THR A 38 4.90 -11.06 5.12
CA THR A 38 4.19 -10.04 5.90
C THR A 38 3.35 -10.63 7.05
N VAL A 39 3.36 -11.95 7.20
CA VAL A 39 2.70 -12.63 8.34
C VAL A 39 3.61 -12.56 9.56
N ASP A 40 4.90 -12.83 9.39
CA ASP A 40 5.86 -12.91 10.48
C ASP A 40 6.60 -11.58 10.72
N ASN A 41 6.61 -10.68 9.73
CA ASN A 41 7.33 -9.41 9.81
C ASN A 41 6.39 -8.21 9.76
N ALA A 42 6.48 -7.35 10.77
CA ALA A 42 5.85 -6.04 10.74
C ALA A 42 6.52 -5.11 9.71
N TRP A 43 5.79 -4.10 9.23
CA TRP A 43 6.27 -3.15 8.23
C TRP A 43 7.42 -2.27 8.75
N THR A 44 7.58 -2.19 10.07
CA THR A 44 8.69 -1.52 10.74
C THR A 44 9.96 -2.38 10.82
N ASN A 45 9.93 -3.63 10.34
CA ASN A 45 11.10 -4.50 10.30
C ASN A 45 12.13 -3.94 9.30
N ASP A 46 13.36 -3.75 9.78
CA ASP A 46 14.43 -3.11 9.01
C ASP A 46 14.86 -3.94 7.79
N THR A 47 14.96 -5.26 7.94
CA THR A 47 15.29 -6.19 6.85
C THR A 47 14.20 -6.18 5.79
N LEU A 48 12.94 -6.24 6.21
CA LEU A 48 11.80 -6.21 5.30
C LEU A 48 11.77 -4.92 4.48
N GLN A 49 12.04 -3.76 5.11
CA GLN A 49 12.15 -2.49 4.39
C GLN A 49 13.33 -2.47 3.42
N GLN A 50 14.46 -3.11 3.76
CA GLN A 50 15.60 -3.22 2.84
C GLN A 50 15.23 -4.06 1.63
N GLN A 51 14.59 -5.22 1.85
CA GLN A 51 14.12 -6.09 0.78
C GLN A 51 13.20 -5.34 -0.18
N VAL A 52 12.26 -4.52 0.32
CA VAL A 52 11.40 -3.68 -0.53
C VAL A 52 12.22 -2.82 -1.49
N CYS A 53 13.24 -2.14 -0.98
CA CYS A 53 14.11 -1.30 -1.80
C CYS A 53 14.91 -2.14 -2.81
N ASP A 54 15.54 -3.22 -2.36
CA ASP A 54 16.36 -4.10 -3.19
C ASP A 54 15.55 -4.70 -4.36
N ARG A 55 14.29 -5.07 -4.11
CA ARG A 55 13.37 -5.54 -5.16
C ARG A 55 12.95 -4.42 -6.10
N ALA A 56 12.66 -3.22 -5.58
CA ALA A 56 12.21 -2.13 -6.43
C ALA A 56 13.31 -1.61 -7.36
N VAL A 57 14.56 -1.53 -6.90
CA VAL A 57 15.69 -1.08 -7.73
C VAL A 57 16.09 -2.12 -8.79
N SER A 58 15.79 -3.41 -8.59
CA SER A 58 16.19 -4.44 -9.56
C SER A 58 15.31 -4.50 -10.81
N VAL A 59 14.13 -3.87 -10.80
CA VAL A 59 13.16 -3.93 -11.90
C VAL A 59 13.58 -3.08 -13.10
N SER A 60 14.34 -2.00 -12.87
CA SER A 60 14.73 -1.05 -13.92
C SER A 60 16.24 -0.87 -13.97
N GLN A 61 16.82 -1.03 -15.16
CA GLN A 61 18.25 -0.78 -15.41
C GLN A 61 18.66 0.68 -15.22
N ARG A 62 17.68 1.60 -15.17
CA ARG A 62 17.93 3.03 -14.91
C ARG A 62 18.04 3.33 -13.42
N SER A 63 17.66 2.41 -12.56
CA SER A 63 17.79 2.55 -11.11
C SER A 63 19.26 2.53 -10.68
N SER A 64 19.56 3.20 -9.58
CA SER A 64 20.83 3.05 -8.86
C SER A 64 20.63 2.17 -7.62
N LYS A 65 21.69 1.94 -6.84
CA LYS A 65 21.64 1.09 -5.64
C LYS A 65 20.52 1.47 -4.65
N THR A 66 20.19 2.75 -4.54
CA THR A 66 19.21 3.27 -3.56
C THR A 66 18.19 4.23 -4.17
N VAL A 67 18.23 4.44 -5.49
CA VAL A 67 17.28 5.32 -6.19
C VAL A 67 16.53 4.49 -7.21
N ILE A 68 15.22 4.38 -7.01
CA ILE A 68 14.30 3.66 -7.89
C ILE A 68 13.91 4.62 -9.02
N ALA A 69 14.30 4.30 -10.25
CA ALA A 69 14.09 5.15 -11.42
C ALA A 69 13.37 4.39 -12.54
N ASP A 70 12.54 5.10 -13.31
CA ASP A 70 11.77 4.55 -14.43
C ASP A 70 10.90 3.34 -14.01
N THR A 71 10.27 3.44 -12.84
CA THR A 71 9.48 2.37 -12.25
C THR A 71 8.16 2.91 -11.72
N ILE A 72 7.07 2.18 -12.00
CA ILE A 72 5.77 2.41 -11.38
C ILE A 72 5.61 1.40 -10.24
N ILE A 73 5.62 1.88 -9.01
CA ILE A 73 5.44 1.06 -7.81
C ILE A 73 3.96 1.03 -7.47
N ILE A 74 3.39 -0.17 -7.34
CA ILE A 74 2.00 -0.37 -6.94
C ILE A 74 2.00 -1.11 -5.60
N THR A 75 1.33 -0.55 -4.60
CA THR A 75 1.26 -1.17 -3.26
C THR A 75 -0.17 -1.29 -2.77
N HIS A 76 -0.49 -2.42 -2.13
CA HIS A 76 -1.76 -2.63 -1.45
C HIS A 76 -1.56 -2.84 0.05
N SER A 77 -2.53 -2.38 0.85
CA SER A 77 -2.60 -2.64 2.29
C SER A 77 -1.28 -2.27 3.00
N MET A 78 -0.74 -3.18 3.80
CA MET A 78 0.54 -3.06 4.50
C MET A 78 1.73 -2.73 3.59
N GLY A 79 1.69 -3.09 2.30
CA GLY A 79 2.74 -2.75 1.34
C GLY A 79 2.98 -1.24 1.21
N ASN A 80 1.94 -0.42 1.41
CA ASN A 80 2.07 1.04 1.40
C ASN A 80 2.98 1.52 2.54
N LEU A 81 2.80 0.95 3.75
CA LEU A 81 3.62 1.28 4.91
C LEU A 81 5.04 0.75 4.78
N MET A 82 5.22 -0.38 4.11
CA MET A 82 6.55 -0.96 3.86
C MET A 82 7.39 -0.05 2.95
N VAL A 83 6.83 0.41 1.82
CA VAL A 83 7.50 1.37 0.93
C VAL A 83 7.70 2.72 1.63
N ALA A 84 6.66 3.23 2.32
CA ALA A 84 6.75 4.47 3.08
C ALA A 84 7.86 4.43 4.14
N GLY A 85 7.91 3.33 4.89
CA GLY A 85 8.91 3.09 5.92
C GLY A 85 10.31 3.03 5.35
N ALA A 86 10.51 2.31 4.25
CA ALA A 86 11.81 2.19 3.59
C ALA A 86 12.33 3.55 3.06
N ILE A 87 11.44 4.39 2.52
CA ILE A 87 11.78 5.76 2.12
C ILE A 87 12.09 6.63 3.36
N ALA A 88 11.24 6.56 4.39
CA ALA A 88 11.39 7.35 5.61
C ALA A 88 12.67 7.01 6.39
N THR A 89 13.12 5.76 6.35
CA THR A 89 14.39 5.32 6.97
C THR A 89 15.60 5.49 6.06
N GLY A 90 15.42 6.03 4.85
CA GLY A 90 16.51 6.35 3.92
C GLY A 90 17.12 5.15 3.21
N LYS A 91 16.45 4.00 3.20
CA LYS A 91 16.91 2.79 2.49
C LYS A 91 16.86 2.96 0.98
N CYS A 92 15.84 3.67 0.49
CA CYS A 92 15.76 4.08 -0.91
C CYS A 92 14.94 5.36 -1.09
N SER A 93 14.96 5.89 -2.31
CA SER A 93 14.18 7.05 -2.74
C SER A 93 13.64 6.85 -4.16
N LEU A 94 12.67 7.66 -4.55
CA LEU A 94 12.12 7.66 -5.92
C LEU A 94 12.77 8.76 -6.74
N ASP A 95 13.24 8.41 -7.93
CA ASP A 95 13.58 9.38 -8.96
C ASP A 95 12.31 10.06 -9.52
N ALA A 96 12.47 11.23 -10.15
CA ALA A 96 11.36 11.95 -10.78
C ALA A 96 10.69 11.18 -11.94
N SER A 97 11.39 10.21 -12.53
CA SER A 97 10.83 9.29 -13.54
C SER A 97 9.97 8.16 -12.97
N SER A 98 9.96 7.98 -11.65
CA SER A 98 9.18 6.93 -10.98
C SER A 98 7.85 7.45 -10.44
N THR A 99 6.87 6.56 -10.40
CA THR A 99 5.51 6.86 -9.91
C THR A 99 5.14 5.87 -8.81
N TRP A 100 4.50 6.34 -7.74
CA TRP A 100 3.96 5.46 -6.70
C TRP A 100 2.43 5.53 -6.64
N VAL A 101 1.81 4.37 -6.83
CA VAL A 101 0.37 4.11 -6.80
C VAL A 101 0.01 3.35 -5.52
N GLY A 102 -0.75 3.99 -4.64
CA GLY A 102 -1.14 3.41 -3.35
C GLY A 102 -2.59 2.92 -3.30
N LEU A 103 -2.81 1.70 -2.81
CA LEU A 103 -4.11 1.04 -2.71
C LEU A 103 -4.43 0.68 -1.27
N ALA A 104 -5.54 1.19 -0.73
CA ALA A 104 -6.06 0.81 0.59
C ALA A 104 -5.02 0.74 1.73
N GLY A 105 -4.04 1.66 1.73
CA GLY A 105 -2.98 1.70 2.74
C GLY A 105 -3.49 2.17 4.11
N PRO A 106 -3.16 1.47 5.22
CA PRO A 106 -3.59 1.83 6.57
C PRO A 106 -2.71 2.95 7.16
N MET A 107 -2.59 4.07 6.44
CA MET A 107 -1.65 5.15 6.79
C MET A 107 -1.99 5.84 8.11
N GLN A 108 -3.23 5.74 8.62
CA GLN A 108 -3.64 6.28 9.93
C GLN A 108 -4.00 5.18 10.94
N GLY A 109 -3.45 3.97 10.75
CA GLY A 109 -3.76 2.80 11.57
C GLY A 109 -4.82 1.89 10.95
N SER A 110 -5.08 0.77 11.62
CA SER A 110 -5.93 -0.33 11.14
C SER A 110 -6.96 -0.71 12.18
N MET A 111 -8.24 -0.73 11.78
CA MET A 111 -9.36 -1.15 12.61
C MET A 111 -9.19 -2.56 13.19
N ALA A 112 -8.70 -3.49 12.36
CA ALA A 112 -8.49 -4.88 12.79
C ALA A 112 -7.35 -4.97 13.82
N SER A 113 -6.27 -4.21 13.61
CA SER A 113 -5.14 -4.17 14.54
C SER A 113 -5.52 -3.52 15.86
N ASP A 114 -6.36 -2.49 15.85
CA ASP A 114 -6.89 -1.86 17.06
C ASP A 114 -7.72 -2.87 17.87
N PHE A 115 -8.67 -3.57 17.23
CA PHE A 115 -9.52 -4.56 17.90
C PHE A 115 -8.73 -5.72 18.54
N VAL A 116 -7.74 -6.26 17.81
CA VAL A 116 -6.88 -7.34 18.33
C VAL A 116 -6.10 -6.85 19.55
N GLN A 117 -5.52 -5.64 19.48
CA GLN A 117 -4.79 -5.06 20.61
C GLN A 117 -5.70 -4.81 21.81
N ASP A 118 -6.90 -4.24 21.61
CA ASP A 118 -7.87 -3.98 22.69
C ASP A 118 -8.33 -5.27 23.37
N THR A 119 -8.50 -6.35 22.60
CA THR A 119 -8.87 -7.68 23.13
C THR A 119 -7.72 -8.29 23.95
N CYS A 120 -6.47 -8.07 23.55
CA CYS A 120 -5.29 -8.56 24.26
C CYS A 120 -4.88 -7.70 25.47
N ALA A 121 -5.19 -6.40 25.46
CA ALA A 121 -4.64 -5.41 26.39
C ALA A 121 -5.47 -5.26 27.67
N GLY A 122 -5.83 -6.34 28.36
CA GLY A 122 -6.46 -6.29 29.68
C GLY A 122 -5.63 -5.49 30.71
N LYS A 123 -5.77 -4.15 30.69
CA LYS A 123 -5.05 -3.10 31.43
C LYS A 123 -3.53 -2.99 31.13
N THR A 124 -3.09 -1.77 30.86
CA THR A 124 -1.82 -1.37 30.23
C THR A 124 -0.59 -1.37 31.17
N ASN A 125 0.56 -1.85 30.67
CA ASN A 125 1.89 -1.74 31.29
C ASN A 125 2.78 -0.70 30.56
N PHE A 126 3.73 -0.07 31.27
CA PHE A 126 4.71 0.93 30.78
C PHE A 126 5.44 0.58 29.46
N LEU A 127 5.58 -0.71 29.15
CA LEU A 127 6.17 -1.19 27.90
C LEU A 127 5.29 -0.83 26.67
N LEU A 128 3.96 -0.85 26.81
CA LEU A 128 3.02 -0.51 25.75
C LEU A 128 3.10 0.98 25.36
N GLU A 129 3.29 1.88 26.32
CA GLU A 129 3.40 3.33 26.02
C GLU A 129 4.67 3.66 25.24
N LYS A 130 5.80 3.03 25.59
CA LYS A 130 7.05 3.19 24.82
C LYS A 130 6.94 2.63 23.41
N VAL A 131 6.33 1.45 23.26
CA VAL A 131 6.08 0.85 21.94
C VAL A 131 5.14 1.73 21.13
N ALA A 132 4.05 2.24 21.73
CA ALA A 132 3.11 3.17 21.09
C ALA A 132 3.76 4.48 20.62
N ASN A 133 4.71 5.01 21.39
CA ASN A 133 5.47 6.21 20.99
C ASN A 133 6.46 5.94 19.85
N ILE A 134 7.07 4.75 19.81
CA ILE A 134 7.97 4.36 18.73
C ILE A 134 7.16 4.13 17.46
N THR A 135 6.09 3.32 17.53
CA THR A 135 5.21 3.08 16.39
C THR A 135 4.54 4.36 15.91
N GLY A 136 4.12 5.26 16.81
CA GLY A 136 3.60 6.57 16.48
C GLY A 136 4.59 7.42 15.66
N ARG A 137 5.86 7.49 16.07
CA ARG A 137 6.90 8.19 15.30
C ARG A 137 7.15 7.55 13.94
N SER A 138 7.22 6.21 13.87
CA SER A 138 7.36 5.50 12.60
C SER A 138 6.18 5.79 11.67
N TYR A 139 4.95 5.83 12.20
CA TYR A 139 3.76 6.19 11.44
C TYR A 139 3.84 7.62 10.91
N THR A 140 4.23 8.59 11.73
CA THR A 140 4.38 9.99 11.28
C THR A 140 5.39 10.09 10.13
N ALA A 141 6.57 9.49 10.27
CA ALA A 141 7.59 9.52 9.23
C ALA A 141 7.12 8.81 7.93
N ALA A 142 6.45 7.66 8.07
CA ALA A 142 5.85 6.96 6.94
C ALA A 142 4.73 7.78 6.27
N GLN A 143 3.89 8.47 7.04
CA GLN A 143 2.83 9.35 6.52
C GLN A 143 3.42 10.53 5.73
N GLU A 144 4.50 11.13 6.23
CA GLU A 144 5.22 12.20 5.52
C GLU A 144 5.81 11.68 4.20
N ALA A 145 6.50 10.54 4.24
CA ALA A 145 7.05 9.91 3.04
C ALA A 145 5.95 9.55 2.02
N TYR A 146 4.86 8.94 2.47
CA TYR A 146 3.72 8.59 1.62
C TYR A 146 3.08 9.83 1.00
N THR A 147 2.76 10.85 1.80
CA THR A 147 2.10 12.08 1.33
C THR A 147 2.95 12.85 0.32
N LYS A 148 4.28 12.82 0.48
CA LYS A 148 5.21 13.50 -0.43
C LYS A 148 5.41 12.77 -1.76
N ASN A 149 5.35 11.44 -1.77
CA ASN A 149 5.81 10.63 -2.91
C ASN A 149 4.67 9.92 -3.68
N VAL A 150 3.50 9.73 -3.08
CA VAL A 150 2.36 9.09 -3.77
C VAL A 150 1.79 9.99 -4.85
N SER A 151 1.71 9.44 -6.05
CA SER A 151 1.27 10.15 -7.25
C SER A 151 -0.20 9.91 -7.58
N ALA A 152 -0.73 8.75 -7.19
CA ALA A 152 -2.13 8.39 -7.33
C ALA A 152 -2.50 7.36 -6.27
N LEU A 153 -3.77 7.36 -5.86
CA LEU A 153 -4.22 6.42 -4.86
C LEU A 153 -5.69 6.08 -4.96
N MET A 154 -6.01 4.82 -4.66
CA MET A 154 -7.37 4.32 -4.54
C MET A 154 -7.66 3.97 -3.08
N CYS A 155 -8.71 4.58 -2.52
CA CYS A 155 -9.18 4.32 -1.17
C CYS A 155 -10.63 3.84 -1.18
N SER A 156 -10.89 2.78 -0.43
CA SER A 156 -12.23 2.28 -0.16
C SER A 156 -13.03 3.25 0.73
N ALA A 157 -14.30 3.48 0.38
CA ALA A 157 -15.31 4.06 1.26
C ALA A 157 -15.98 3.01 2.17
N GLY A 158 -15.79 1.72 1.88
CA GLY A 158 -16.30 0.57 2.62
C GLY A 158 -15.29 0.08 3.67
N TYR A 159 -15.61 0.32 4.93
CA TYR A 159 -14.88 -0.18 6.09
C TYR A 159 -15.32 -1.62 6.37
N SER A 160 -14.72 -2.61 5.72
CA SER A 160 -14.86 -4.00 6.15
C SER A 160 -14.10 -4.19 7.47
N GLY A 161 -14.77 -3.95 8.60
CA GLY A 161 -14.17 -4.10 9.92
C GLY A 161 -15.03 -3.52 11.06
N LEU A 162 -14.65 -3.87 12.29
CA LEU A 162 -15.21 -3.31 13.52
C LEU A 162 -14.85 -1.82 13.66
N PRO A 163 -15.67 -1.01 14.35
CA PRO A 163 -15.45 0.43 14.43
C PRO A 163 -14.13 0.79 15.14
N SER A 164 -13.24 1.55 14.48
CA SER A 164 -12.07 2.16 15.13
C SER A 164 -12.39 3.56 15.63
N LYS A 165 -11.68 3.99 16.67
CA LYS A 165 -11.65 5.39 17.15
C LYS A 165 -11.31 6.41 16.04
N TYR A 166 -10.62 5.99 14.97
CA TYR A 166 -10.26 6.85 13.85
C TYR A 166 -11.33 6.94 12.75
N GLN A 167 -12.45 6.21 12.87
CA GLN A 167 -13.46 6.11 11.80
C GLN A 167 -14.06 7.46 11.40
N ALA A 168 -14.32 8.35 12.37
CA ALA A 168 -14.82 9.70 12.10
C ALA A 168 -13.79 10.57 11.34
N GLN A 169 -12.50 10.41 11.64
CA GLN A 169 -11.41 11.13 10.97
C GLN A 169 -11.26 10.69 9.50
N PHE A 170 -11.35 9.38 9.23
CA PHE A 170 -11.33 8.84 7.87
C PHE A 170 -12.49 9.36 7.01
N TRP A 171 -13.69 9.52 7.59
CA TRP A 171 -14.85 10.08 6.88
C TRP A 171 -14.71 11.57 6.51
N LEU A 172 -13.98 12.33 7.34
CA LEU A 172 -13.77 13.77 7.17
C LEU A 172 -12.71 14.08 6.11
N LEU A 173 -11.58 13.37 6.12
CA LEU A 173 -10.47 13.63 5.19
C LEU A 173 -10.77 13.19 3.75
N GLY A 174 -11.67 12.23 3.54
CA GLY A 174 -12.03 11.72 2.22
C GLY A 174 -13.03 12.57 1.42
N ARG A 175 -13.16 13.89 1.67
CA ARG A 175 -14.22 14.72 1.06
C ARG A 175 -13.78 15.81 0.08
N SER A 176 -12.53 16.29 0.07
CA SER A 176 -12.15 17.44 -0.78
C SER A 176 -11.08 17.17 -1.84
N LYS A 177 -10.28 16.10 -1.73
CA LYS A 177 -9.21 15.77 -2.69
C LYS A 177 -9.51 14.56 -3.60
N PHE A 178 -10.62 13.87 -3.37
CA PHE A 178 -10.95 12.62 -4.03
C PHE A 178 -12.14 12.76 -4.96
N GLY A 179 -12.02 12.24 -6.18
CA GLY A 179 -13.15 12.03 -7.07
C GLY A 179 -13.76 10.65 -6.86
N ASP A 180 -14.99 10.47 -7.31
CA ASP A 180 -15.77 9.25 -7.14
C ASP A 180 -15.95 8.47 -8.46
N THR A 181 -15.07 8.69 -9.43
CA THR A 181 -15.00 7.94 -10.70
C THR A 181 -13.57 7.48 -10.96
N TRP A 182 -13.43 6.39 -11.72
CA TRP A 182 -12.15 5.78 -12.13
C TRP A 182 -11.23 6.71 -12.95
N ARG A 183 -11.72 7.88 -13.38
CA ARG A 183 -10.89 8.90 -14.05
C ARG A 183 -10.05 9.73 -13.06
N SER A 184 -10.31 9.60 -11.77
CA SER A 184 -9.69 10.43 -10.74
C SER A 184 -8.38 9.80 -10.26
N LYS A 185 -7.27 10.56 -10.28
CA LYS A 185 -5.98 10.09 -9.71
C LYS A 185 -6.07 9.74 -8.22
N PHE A 186 -6.89 10.48 -7.49
CA PHE A 186 -7.27 10.18 -6.12
C PHE A 186 -8.71 9.66 -6.14
N TYR A 187 -8.85 8.34 -6.20
CA TYR A 187 -10.13 7.67 -6.44
C TYR A 187 -10.72 7.10 -5.15
N LYS A 188 -11.89 7.61 -4.78
CA LYS A 188 -12.68 7.08 -3.67
C LYS A 188 -13.69 6.05 -4.19
N THR A 189 -13.35 4.79 -4.01
CA THR A 189 -14.09 3.65 -4.54
C THR A 189 -15.10 3.11 -3.52
N LYS A 190 -16.10 2.34 -3.99
CA LYS A 190 -17.01 1.52 -3.14
C LYS A 190 -16.55 0.06 -3.00
N LEU A 191 -15.39 -0.27 -3.58
CA LEU A 191 -14.71 -1.54 -3.37
C LEU A 191 -14.41 -1.74 -1.89
N ASN A 192 -14.49 -2.96 -1.39
CA ASN A 192 -13.94 -3.29 -0.07
C ASN A 192 -12.40 -3.46 -0.16
N HIS A 193 -11.75 -3.81 0.96
CA HIS A 193 -10.29 -4.00 0.98
C HIS A 193 -9.82 -5.06 -0.03
N TYR A 194 -10.48 -6.22 -0.08
CA TYR A 194 -10.16 -7.33 -0.97
C TYR A 194 -10.45 -7.03 -2.44
N ASP A 195 -11.55 -6.31 -2.72
CA ASP A 195 -11.86 -5.97 -4.12
C ASP A 195 -10.81 -5.00 -4.73
N SER A 196 -9.95 -4.40 -3.90
CA SER A 196 -8.82 -3.57 -4.35
C SER A 196 -7.62 -4.40 -4.84
N GLU A 197 -7.69 -5.73 -4.76
CA GLU A 197 -6.67 -6.70 -5.22
C GLU A 197 -6.85 -7.09 -6.69
N PHE A 198 -7.78 -6.47 -7.42
CA PHE A 198 -8.08 -6.67 -8.85
C PHE A 198 -8.60 -8.06 -9.27
N LEU A 199 -8.65 -9.04 -8.36
CA LEU A 199 -9.06 -10.43 -8.63
C LEU A 199 -10.41 -10.60 -9.34
N TYR A 200 -11.35 -9.68 -9.10
CA TYR A 200 -12.71 -9.77 -9.60
C TYR A 200 -13.03 -8.84 -10.78
N GLY A 201 -12.04 -8.04 -11.22
CA GLY A 201 -12.21 -7.10 -12.33
C GLY A 201 -13.17 -5.95 -12.05
N ASP A 202 -13.71 -5.37 -13.13
CA ASP A 202 -14.60 -4.22 -13.13
C ASP A 202 -16.09 -4.61 -13.03
N LEU A 203 -16.87 -3.82 -12.29
CA LEU A 203 -18.33 -3.99 -12.23
C LEU A 203 -19.02 -3.26 -13.40
N LEU A 204 -19.68 -4.01 -14.28
CA LEU A 204 -20.25 -3.54 -15.56
C LEU A 204 -21.13 -2.26 -15.50
N LEU A 205 -21.76 -1.94 -14.37
CA LEU A 205 -22.72 -0.84 -14.22
C LEU A 205 -22.47 0.09 -13.02
N ASP A 206 -21.32 0.00 -12.35
CA ASP A 206 -20.98 0.89 -11.22
C ASP A 206 -19.60 1.50 -11.41
N GLU A 207 -19.55 2.76 -11.85
CA GLU A 207 -18.30 3.49 -12.07
C GLU A 207 -17.45 3.65 -10.79
N LYS A 208 -18.03 3.36 -9.61
CA LYS A 208 -17.36 3.35 -8.30
C LYS A 208 -16.72 2.00 -7.97
N LYS A 209 -16.75 1.03 -8.88
CA LYS A 209 -16.21 -0.33 -8.72
C LYS A 209 -15.48 -0.80 -9.99
N MET A 210 -14.59 0.06 -10.49
CA MET A 210 -13.83 -0.15 -11.72
C MET A 210 -12.31 -0.14 -11.46
N PRO A 211 -11.76 -1.11 -10.69
CA PRO A 211 -10.35 -1.11 -10.34
C PRO A 211 -9.43 -1.30 -11.57
N ILE A 212 -9.79 -2.15 -12.54
CA ILE A 212 -8.98 -2.41 -13.73
C ILE A 212 -8.94 -1.17 -14.63
N LYS A 213 -10.09 -0.57 -14.97
CA LYS A 213 -10.09 0.68 -15.75
C LYS A 213 -9.38 1.83 -15.06
N TRP A 214 -9.49 1.95 -13.73
CA TRP A 214 -8.73 2.97 -12.99
C TRP A 214 -7.23 2.75 -13.15
N PHE A 215 -6.78 1.50 -13.05
CA PHE A 215 -5.39 1.12 -13.25
C PHE A 215 -4.92 1.41 -14.68
N GLU A 216 -5.65 0.97 -15.70
CA GLU A 216 -5.34 1.22 -17.11
C GLU A 216 -5.30 2.70 -17.47
N CYS A 217 -6.13 3.55 -16.85
CA CYS A 217 -6.17 4.98 -17.15
C CYS A 217 -5.15 5.81 -16.37
N LEU A 218 -4.52 5.20 -15.37
CA LEU A 218 -3.46 5.83 -14.59
C LEU A 218 -2.10 5.70 -15.29
N LEU A 219 -1.93 4.63 -16.07
CA LEU A 219 -0.75 4.25 -16.83
C LEU A 219 -0.74 4.87 -18.24
#